data_AF-A0AA87LT32-F1
#
_entry.id   AF-A0AA87LT32-F1
#
_cell.length_a   1.000
_cell.length_b   1.000
_cell.length_c   1.000
_cell.angle_alpha   90.00
_cell.angle_beta   90.00
_cell.angle_gamma   90.00
#
_symmetry.space_group_name_H-M   'P 1'
#
loop_
_entity.id
_entity.type
_entity.pdbx_description
1 polymer ?
#
loop_
_entity_poly.entity_id
_entity_poly.type
_entity_poly.pdbx_seq_one_letter_code
_entity_poly.pdbx_strand_id
1 'polypeptide(L)'
;CDTVGIISPAVQMVVSFQISEALKILVEDTLNLRNKLVSFDLWKNQHSSINVDKVKKEDCPSCGSNRSYPYLAFSNQIKTAVLCGRDTVQIRPTQPIARDLESLDKVLSKQKGKVSRNPYLLSFSIEEHRLVIFKDGRVLVHGTKSISEAKTLYRRYFS
;
A
#
# COMPACT_ATOMS: atom_id res chain seq x y z
N CYS A 1 2.62 -7.12 -8.91
CA CYS A 1 3.86 -7.53 -9.58
C CYS A 1 4.85 -8.15 -8.60
N ASP A 2 5.21 -7.44 -7.54
CA ASP A 2 6.39 -7.75 -6.73
C ASP A 2 6.34 -9.06 -5.95
N THR A 3 5.17 -9.69 -5.78
CA THR A 3 5.00 -10.93 -5.01
C THR A 3 4.62 -12.18 -5.82
N VAL A 4 3.92 -12.02 -6.95
CA VAL A 4 3.36 -13.14 -7.75
C VAL A 4 3.61 -13.01 -9.26
N GLY A 5 4.27 -11.94 -9.70
CA GLY A 5 4.51 -11.65 -11.12
C GLY A 5 3.28 -11.08 -11.84
N ILE A 6 3.49 -10.62 -13.08
CA ILE A 6 2.45 -10.23 -14.04
C ILE A 6 2.98 -10.52 -15.44
N ILE A 7 2.10 -10.82 -16.39
CA ILE A 7 2.48 -10.87 -17.81
C ILE A 7 2.45 -9.45 -18.41
N SER A 8 3.48 -9.11 -19.18
CA SER A 8 3.62 -7.78 -19.81
C SER A 8 2.37 -7.32 -20.60
N PRO A 9 1.69 -8.19 -21.38
CA PRO A 9 0.49 -7.80 -22.12
C PRO A 9 -0.66 -7.30 -21.23
N ALA A 10 -0.78 -7.78 -19.98
CA ALA A 10 -1.82 -7.30 -19.07
C ALA A 10 -1.60 -5.84 -18.70
N VAL A 11 -0.35 -5.43 -18.50
CA VAL A 11 0.01 -4.04 -18.23
C VAL A 11 -0.31 -3.17 -19.44
N GLN A 12 0.06 -3.59 -20.64
CA GLN A 12 -0.22 -2.86 -21.88
C GLN A 12 -1.73 -2.63 -22.09
N MET A 13 -2.57 -3.64 -21.83
CA MET A 13 -4.02 -3.51 -21.94
C MET A 13 -4.60 -2.50 -20.92
N VAL A 14 -4.17 -2.54 -19.66
CA VAL A 14 -4.58 -1.55 -18.64
C VAL A 14 -4.21 -0.14 -19.08
N VAL A 15 -2.96 0.05 -19.52
CA VAL A 15 -2.44 1.36 -19.94
C VAL A 15 -3.20 1.88 -21.16
N SER A 16 -3.45 1.05 -22.17
CA SER A 16 -4.23 1.43 -23.35
C SER A 16 -5.64 1.91 -22.99
N PHE A 17 -6.33 1.21 -22.08
CA PHE A 17 -7.63 1.67 -21.60
C PHE A 17 -7.53 3.01 -20.86
N GLN A 18 -6.58 3.16 -19.93
CA GLN A 18 -6.44 4.38 -19.13
C GLN A 18 -6.05 5.60 -19.97
N ILE A 19 -5.10 5.44 -20.89
CA ILE A 19 -4.68 6.52 -21.80
C ILE A 19 -5.84 6.94 -22.71
N SER A 20 -6.61 5.99 -23.22
CA SER A 20 -7.77 6.31 -24.06
C SER A 20 -8.80 7.16 -23.31
N GLU A 21 -9.10 6.82 -22.04
CA GLU A 21 -10.01 7.64 -21.23
C GLU A 21 -9.40 9.01 -20.88
N ALA A 22 -8.10 9.08 -20.60
CA ALA A 22 -7.41 10.36 -20.37
C ALA A 22 -7.44 11.27 -21.60
N LEU A 23 -7.24 10.71 -22.80
CA LEU A 23 -7.32 11.46 -24.06
C LEU A 23 -8.71 12.03 -24.28
N LYS A 24 -9.78 11.25 -24.00
CA LYS A 24 -11.17 11.75 -24.05
C LYS A 24 -11.38 12.94 -23.13
N ILE A 25 -10.87 12.88 -21.89
CA ILE A 25 -10.94 14.00 -20.93
C ILE A 25 -10.21 15.23 -21.48
N LEU A 26 -9.01 15.06 -22.03
CA LEU A 26 -8.18 16.17 -22.53
C LEU A 26 -8.80 16.90 -23.72
N VAL A 27 -9.58 16.19 -24.55
CA VAL A 27 -10.33 16.79 -25.67
C VAL A 27 -11.76 17.16 -25.29
N GLU A 28 -12.08 17.15 -23.99
CA GLU A 28 -13.40 17.48 -23.43
C GLU A 28 -14.55 16.58 -23.93
N ASP A 29 -14.25 15.40 -24.45
CA ASP A 29 -15.23 14.39 -24.90
C ASP A 29 -15.74 13.57 -23.71
N THR A 30 -16.49 14.23 -22.82
CA THR A 30 -17.03 13.60 -21.61
C THR A 30 -18.16 12.61 -21.91
N LEU A 31 -18.81 12.74 -23.07
CA LEU A 31 -19.94 11.89 -23.49
C LEU A 31 -19.49 10.45 -23.79
N ASN A 32 -18.27 10.28 -24.28
CA ASN A 32 -17.72 8.97 -24.62
C ASN A 32 -16.88 8.33 -23.49
N LEU A 33 -16.88 8.92 -22.28
CA LEU A 33 -16.25 8.30 -21.12
C LEU A 33 -16.96 6.99 -20.76
N ARG A 34 -16.17 5.97 -20.46
CA ARG A 34 -16.67 4.61 -20.29
C ARG A 34 -17.56 4.48 -19.05
N ASN A 35 -17.25 5.21 -17.97
CA ASN A 35 -17.96 5.18 -16.67
C ASN A 35 -18.27 3.76 -16.15
N LYS A 36 -17.36 2.80 -16.41
CA LYS A 36 -17.50 1.40 -16.00
C LYS A 36 -16.19 0.90 -15.39
N LEU A 37 -16.33 0.00 -14.42
CA LEU A 37 -15.25 -0.87 -13.99
C LEU A 37 -15.02 -1.93 -15.07
N VAL A 38 -13.79 -2.04 -15.57
CA VAL A 38 -13.40 -3.01 -16.59
C VAL A 38 -12.55 -4.09 -15.94
N SER A 39 -12.89 -5.35 -16.19
CA SER A 39 -12.13 -6.52 -15.76
C SER A 39 -11.85 -7.43 -16.95
N PHE A 40 -10.64 -7.96 -17.03
CA PHE A 40 -10.28 -8.87 -18.12
C PHE A 40 -9.26 -9.92 -17.66
N ASP A 41 -9.30 -11.07 -18.34
CA ASP A 41 -8.31 -12.14 -18.26
C ASP A 41 -7.84 -12.42 -19.70
N LEU A 42 -6.61 -11.97 -20.00
CA LEU A 42 -6.01 -12.15 -21.33
C LEU A 42 -5.71 -13.61 -21.67
N TRP A 43 -5.48 -14.46 -20.67
CA TRP A 43 -5.15 -15.86 -20.90
C TRP A 43 -6.38 -16.66 -21.30
N LYS A 44 -7.50 -16.39 -20.63
CA LYS A 44 -8.80 -17.03 -20.89
C LYS A 44 -9.67 -16.29 -21.89
N ASN A 45 -9.18 -15.17 -22.45
CA ASN A 45 -9.93 -14.29 -23.34
C ASN A 45 -11.27 -13.82 -22.75
N GLN A 46 -11.29 -13.54 -21.45
CA GLN A 46 -12.49 -13.06 -20.77
C GLN A 46 -12.44 -11.55 -20.62
N HIS A 47 -13.58 -10.89 -20.81
CA HIS A 47 -13.71 -9.46 -20.64
C HIS A 47 -15.11 -9.13 -20.11
N SER A 48 -15.17 -8.33 -19.05
CA SER A 48 -16.42 -7.87 -18.45
C SER A 48 -16.33 -6.40 -18.07
N SER A 49 -17.48 -5.74 -18.02
CA SER A 49 -17.58 -4.37 -17.56
C SER A 49 -18.84 -4.16 -16.74
N ILE A 50 -18.72 -3.40 -15.66
CA ILE A 50 -19.79 -3.14 -14.70
C ILE A 50 -20.00 -1.62 -14.63
N ASN A 51 -21.24 -1.17 -14.79
CA ASN A 51 -21.60 0.24 -14.58
C ASN A 51 -21.44 0.59 -13.08
N VAL A 52 -20.75 1.70 -12.80
CA VAL A 52 -20.42 2.13 -11.43
C VAL A 52 -21.20 3.35 -10.94
N ASP A 53 -22.16 3.85 -11.73
CA ASP A 53 -22.91 5.07 -11.44
C ASP A 53 -23.65 4.99 -10.09
N LYS A 54 -24.04 3.77 -9.68
CA LYS A 54 -24.76 3.50 -8.42
C LYS A 54 -23.87 2.97 -7.28
N VAL A 55 -22.55 2.94 -7.46
CA VAL A 55 -21.62 2.42 -6.43
C VAL A 55 -21.34 3.47 -5.35
N LYS A 56 -21.59 4.74 -5.65
CA LYS A 56 -21.45 5.83 -4.69
C LYS A 56 -22.43 5.66 -3.53
N LYS A 57 -21.90 5.61 -2.31
CA LYS A 57 -22.71 5.61 -1.09
C LYS A 57 -22.87 7.02 -0.54
N GLU A 58 -24.07 7.39 -0.12
CA GLU A 58 -24.37 8.71 0.45
C GLU A 58 -23.65 8.97 1.78
N ASP A 59 -23.40 7.91 2.55
CA ASP A 59 -22.70 7.92 3.83
C ASP A 59 -21.17 7.77 3.69
N CYS A 60 -20.63 7.74 2.47
CA CYS A 60 -19.19 7.59 2.27
C CYS A 60 -18.45 8.82 2.83
N PRO A 61 -17.48 8.64 3.76
CA PRO A 61 -16.80 9.77 4.41
C PRO A 61 -15.89 10.57 3.47
N SER A 62 -15.65 10.09 2.24
CA SER A 62 -14.81 10.73 1.23
C SER A 62 -15.60 11.37 0.07
N CYS A 63 -16.69 10.76 -0.39
CA CYS A 63 -17.44 11.23 -1.57
C CYS A 63 -18.94 11.44 -1.33
N GLY A 64 -19.45 11.08 -0.15
CA GLY A 64 -20.84 11.25 0.25
C GLY A 64 -21.24 12.72 0.48
N SER A 65 -22.44 12.90 1.03
CA SER A 65 -23.01 14.23 1.28
C SER A 65 -22.35 14.95 2.46
N ASN A 66 -21.91 14.21 3.49
CA ASN A 66 -21.16 14.75 4.63
C ASN A 66 -19.70 14.25 4.61
N ARG A 67 -18.80 15.05 4.05
CA ARG A 67 -17.41 14.65 3.78
C ARG A 67 -16.48 15.05 4.93
N SER A 68 -15.90 14.05 5.59
CA SER A 68 -14.93 14.25 6.69
C SER A 68 -13.48 13.93 6.30
N TYR A 69 -13.28 13.29 5.14
CA TYR A 69 -11.96 12.93 4.60
C TYR A 69 -11.00 12.33 5.64
N PRO A 70 -11.40 11.25 6.35
CA PRO A 70 -10.70 10.78 7.54
C PRO A 70 -9.25 10.41 7.26
N TYR A 71 -8.93 9.94 6.05
CA TYR A 71 -7.56 9.55 5.68
C TYR A 71 -6.67 10.73 5.24
N LEU A 72 -7.25 11.91 4.99
CA LEU A 72 -6.49 13.15 4.78
C LEU A 72 -6.16 13.84 6.11
N ALA A 73 -6.96 13.61 7.15
CA ALA A 73 -6.73 14.16 8.49
C ALA A 73 -5.38 13.73 9.05
N PHE A 74 -4.56 14.70 9.46
CA PHE A 74 -3.21 14.46 9.99
C PHE A 74 -3.19 13.49 11.18
N SER A 75 -4.23 13.49 12.01
CA SER A 75 -4.40 12.53 13.12
C SER A 75 -4.44 11.07 12.68
N ASN A 76 -4.92 10.82 11.46
CA ASN A 76 -5.12 9.50 10.86
C ASN A 76 -4.06 9.17 9.80
N GLN A 77 -2.94 9.89 9.78
CA GLN A 77 -1.79 9.53 8.97
C GLN A 77 -0.79 8.70 9.78
N ILE A 78 -0.12 7.74 9.13
CA ILE A 78 1.02 7.03 9.71
C ILE A 78 2.07 8.07 10.09
N LYS A 79 2.37 8.18 11.38
CA LYS A 79 3.33 9.16 11.89
C LYS A 79 4.72 8.60 11.68
N THR A 80 5.58 9.39 11.03
CA THR A 80 6.98 9.06 10.83
C THR A 80 7.86 10.11 11.49
N ALA A 81 8.85 9.67 12.27
CA ALA A 81 9.81 10.55 12.91
C ALA A 81 11.23 10.04 12.65
N VAL A 82 12.13 10.93 12.22
CA VAL A 82 13.57 10.62 12.16
C VAL A 82 14.14 10.73 13.57
N LEU A 83 14.78 9.68 14.06
CA LEU A 83 15.45 9.71 15.36
C LEU A 83 16.86 10.26 15.18
N CYS A 84 17.09 11.47 15.71
CA CYS A 84 18.36 12.18 15.59
C CYS A 84 19.54 11.32 16.07
N GLY A 85 20.64 11.33 15.30
CA GLY A 85 21.90 10.66 15.65
C GLY A 85 21.93 9.14 15.49
N ARG A 86 20.94 8.52 14.84
CA ARG A 86 20.85 7.04 14.75
C ARG A 86 20.47 6.47 13.38
N ASP A 87 20.44 7.26 12.31
CA ASP A 87 20.03 6.84 10.96
C ASP A 87 18.81 5.91 10.98
N THR A 88 17.79 6.36 11.72
CA THR A 88 16.61 5.55 12.02
C THR A 88 15.34 6.36 11.79
N VAL A 89 14.40 5.78 11.06
CA VAL A 89 13.04 6.29 10.94
C VAL A 89 12.10 5.44 11.79
N GLN A 90 11.39 6.06 12.72
CA GLN A 90 10.28 5.43 13.41
C GLN A 90 9.00 5.59 12.61
N ILE A 91 8.28 4.50 12.41
CA ILE A 91 6.96 4.43 11.80
C ILE A 91 5.98 3.99 12.88
N ARG A 92 4.96 4.83 13.14
CA ARG A 92 3.90 4.53 14.10
C ARG A 92 2.56 4.44 13.38
N PRO A 93 1.82 3.33 13.52
CA PRO A 93 0.48 3.23 12.98
C PRO A 93 -0.44 4.27 13.63
N THR A 94 -1.53 4.57 12.95
CA THR A 94 -2.51 5.59 13.36
C THR A 94 -3.21 5.20 14.66
N GLN A 95 -3.51 3.92 14.81
CA GLN A 95 -3.96 3.29 16.05
C GLN A 95 -2.95 2.21 16.47
N PRO A 96 -2.79 1.95 17.78
CA PRO A 96 -2.00 0.81 18.24
C PRO A 96 -2.56 -0.48 17.63
N ILE A 97 -1.67 -1.30 17.06
CA ILE A 97 -2.05 -2.59 16.49
C ILE A 97 -1.37 -3.65 17.34
N ALA A 98 -2.14 -4.58 17.90
CA ALA A 98 -1.57 -5.75 18.56
C ALA A 98 -1.06 -6.72 17.49
N ARG A 99 0.24 -6.67 17.19
CA ARG A 99 0.84 -7.59 16.23
C ARG A 99 1.13 -8.94 16.86
N ASP A 100 0.74 -9.99 16.17
CA ASP A 100 1.23 -11.33 16.44
C ASP A 100 2.65 -11.46 15.87
N LEU A 101 3.63 -11.38 16.76
CA LEU A 101 5.04 -11.48 16.38
C LEU A 101 5.42 -12.90 15.94
N GLU A 102 4.68 -13.93 16.37
CA GLU A 102 5.00 -15.32 16.03
C GLU A 102 4.60 -15.65 14.59
N SER A 103 3.39 -15.25 14.16
CA SER A 103 3.01 -15.39 12.75
C SER A 103 3.92 -14.56 11.84
N LEU A 104 4.29 -13.35 12.27
CA LEU A 104 5.19 -12.48 11.51
C LEU A 104 6.60 -13.08 11.36
N ASP A 105 7.12 -13.74 12.39
CA ASP A 105 8.39 -14.48 12.37
C ASP A 105 8.38 -15.58 11.31
N LYS A 106 7.30 -16.38 11.26
CA LYS A 106 7.13 -17.45 10.27
C LYS A 106 7.07 -16.92 8.83
N VAL A 107 6.50 -15.73 8.62
CA VAL A 107 6.42 -15.10 7.30
C VAL A 107 7.77 -14.52 6.88
N LEU A 108 8.42 -13.75 7.77
CA LEU A 108 9.67 -13.07 7.46
C LEU A 108 10.86 -14.03 7.40
N SER A 109 10.83 -15.15 8.13
CA SER A 109 11.87 -16.18 8.07
C SER A 109 11.97 -16.87 6.70
N LYS A 110 10.93 -16.74 5.85
CA LYS A 110 10.95 -17.22 4.47
C LYS A 110 11.64 -16.25 3.50
N GLN A 111 11.97 -15.04 3.96
CA GLN A 111 12.65 -14.02 3.17
C GLN A 111 14.17 -14.17 3.26
N LYS A 112 14.92 -13.54 2.35
CA LYS A 112 16.39 -13.56 2.33
C LYS A 112 17.06 -12.71 3.42
N GLY A 113 16.51 -12.70 4.64
CA GLY A 113 16.99 -11.90 5.77
C GLY A 113 17.18 -12.70 7.05
N LYS A 114 17.72 -12.05 8.08
CA LYS A 114 17.86 -12.64 9.42
C LYS A 114 16.73 -12.16 10.30
N VAL A 115 15.99 -13.09 10.88
CA VAL A 115 14.93 -12.80 11.86
C VAL A 115 15.39 -13.19 13.26
N SER A 116 15.11 -12.34 14.24
CA SER A 116 15.29 -12.62 15.66
C SER A 116 14.10 -12.05 16.42
N ARG A 117 13.50 -12.84 17.30
CA ARG A 117 12.28 -12.46 18.02
C ARG A 117 12.42 -12.72 19.52
N ASN A 118 11.79 -11.85 20.30
CA ASN A 118 11.48 -12.09 21.70
C ASN A 118 9.99 -11.77 21.97
N PRO A 119 9.49 -11.90 23.21
CA PRO A 119 8.07 -11.65 23.50
C PRO A 119 7.57 -10.21 23.24
N TYR A 120 8.47 -9.24 23.11
CA TYR A 120 8.15 -7.81 23.03
C TYR A 120 8.40 -7.21 21.64
N LEU A 121 9.38 -7.75 20.91
CA LEU A 121 9.78 -7.26 19.59
C LEU A 121 10.29 -8.36 18.66
N LEU A 122 10.27 -8.06 17.37
CA LEU A 122 10.89 -8.84 16.31
C LEU A 122 11.87 -7.93 15.56
N SER A 123 13.09 -8.40 15.33
CA SER A 123 14.10 -7.75 14.50
C SER A 123 14.25 -8.52 13.20
N PHE A 124 14.15 -7.82 12.09
CA PHE A 124 14.35 -8.37 10.75
C PHE A 124 15.44 -7.55 10.05
N SER A 125 16.57 -8.18 9.75
CA SER A 125 17.69 -7.57 9.03
C SER A 125 17.72 -8.06 7.60
N ILE A 126 17.75 -7.12 6.65
CA ILE A 126 17.83 -7.41 5.22
C ILE A 126 18.70 -6.35 4.53
N GLU A 127 19.69 -6.80 3.77
CA GLU A 127 20.68 -5.93 3.12
C GLU A 127 21.32 -4.97 4.16
N GLU A 128 21.23 -3.67 3.94
CA GLU A 128 21.78 -2.63 4.85
C GLU A 128 20.75 -2.15 5.89
N HIS A 129 19.54 -2.69 5.88
CA HIS A 129 18.45 -2.23 6.73
C HIS A 129 18.13 -3.22 7.84
N ARG A 130 17.73 -2.66 8.99
CA ARG A 130 17.19 -3.45 10.10
C ARG A 130 15.87 -2.88 10.56
N LEU A 131 14.82 -3.69 10.47
CA LEU A 131 13.48 -3.36 10.90
C LEU A 131 13.25 -3.96 12.29
N VAL A 132 12.96 -3.12 13.28
CA VAL A 132 12.59 -3.55 14.63
C VAL A 132 11.11 -3.29 14.83
N ILE A 133 10.32 -4.35 14.97
CA ILE A 133 8.87 -4.35 15.07
C ILE A 133 8.46 -4.60 16.51
N PHE A 134 7.68 -3.70 17.06
CA PHE A 134 7.13 -3.82 18.41
C PHE A 134 5.73 -4.44 18.37
N LYS A 135 5.34 -5.09 19.47
CA LYS A 135 4.02 -5.69 19.65
C LYS A 135 2.86 -4.69 19.47
N ASP A 136 3.10 -3.40 19.74
CA ASP A 136 2.12 -2.31 19.57
C ASP A 136 2.04 -1.75 18.13
N GLY A 137 2.77 -2.35 17.21
CA GLY A 137 2.75 -2.03 15.78
C GLY A 137 3.75 -0.95 15.36
N ARG A 138 4.48 -0.33 16.30
CA ARG A 138 5.60 0.56 15.94
C ARG A 138 6.67 -0.23 15.22
N VAL A 139 7.31 0.42 14.24
CA VAL A 139 8.47 -0.12 13.54
C VAL A 139 9.58 0.92 13.53
N LEU A 140 10.79 0.51 13.89
CA LEU A 140 12.00 1.29 13.66
C LEU A 140 12.71 0.73 12.43
N VAL A 141 13.00 1.59 11.47
CA VAL A 141 13.77 1.25 10.27
C VAL A 141 15.14 1.88 10.43
N HIS A 142 16.15 1.07 10.73
CA HIS A 142 17.55 1.47 10.82
C HIS A 142 18.22 1.43 9.45
N GLY A 143 19.27 2.24 9.28
CA GLY A 143 20.03 2.34 8.05
C GLY A 143 19.45 3.36 7.05
N THR A 144 18.57 4.26 7.50
CA THR A 144 18.05 5.34 6.66
C THR A 144 17.54 6.53 7.48
N LYS A 145 17.73 7.74 6.95
CA LYS A 145 17.04 8.96 7.40
C LYS A 145 15.85 9.33 6.51
N SER A 146 15.67 8.62 5.39
CA SER A 146 14.66 8.91 4.39
C SER A 146 13.32 8.30 4.79
N ILE A 147 12.33 9.16 5.02
CA ILE A 147 10.97 8.75 5.34
C ILE A 147 10.34 7.95 4.19
N SER A 148 10.63 8.32 2.94
CA SER A 148 10.07 7.64 1.76
C SER A 148 10.60 6.21 1.65
N GLU A 149 11.91 6.03 1.82
CA GLU A 149 12.57 4.72 1.82
C GLU A 149 12.06 3.82 2.95
N ALA A 150 11.98 4.36 4.17
CA ALA A 150 11.44 3.64 5.32
C ALA A 150 9.99 3.20 5.10
N LYS A 151 9.14 4.06 4.51
CA LYS A 151 7.76 3.72 4.15
C LYS A 151 7.69 2.62 3.08
N THR A 152 8.61 2.63 2.12
CA THR A 152 8.70 1.59 1.08
C THR A 152 9.08 0.24 1.67
N LEU A 153 10.10 0.18 2.52
CA LEU A 153 10.48 -1.04 3.25
C LEU A 153 9.33 -1.55 4.12
N TYR A 154 8.67 -0.66 4.86
CA TYR A 154 7.51 -1.02 5.67
C TYR A 154 6.37 -1.63 4.84
N ARG A 155 6.01 -1.01 3.71
CA ARG A 155 4.96 -1.56 2.83
C ARG A 155 5.36 -2.90 2.22
N ARG A 156 6.62 -3.06 1.83
CA ARG A 156 7.11 -4.30 1.21
C ARG A 156 6.95 -5.53 2.11
N TYR A 157 7.13 -5.37 3.43
CA TYR A 157 7.15 -6.51 4.36
C TYR A 157 5.90 -6.62 5.25
N PHE A 158 5.02 -5.62 5.26
CA PHE A 158 3.85 -5.60 6.15
C PHE A 158 2.53 -5.28 5.45
N SER A 159 2.50 -5.22 4.11
CA SER A 159 1.27 -5.07 3.32
C SER A 159 0.87 -6.34 2.61
#